data_AF-A0A1Y1N8M5-F1
#
_entry.id   AF-A0A1Y1N8M5-F1
#
_cell.length_a   1.000
_cell.length_b   1.000
_cell.length_c   1.000
_cell.angle_alpha   90.00
_cell.angle_beta   90.00
_cell.angle_gamma   90.00
#
_symmetry.space_group_name_H-M   'P 1'
#
loop_
_entity.id
_entity.type
_entity.pdbx_description
1 polymer ?
#
loop_
_entity_poly.entity_id
_entity_poly.type
_entity_poly.pdbx_seq_one_letter_code
_entity_poly.pdbx_strand_id
1 'polypeptide(L)'
;LLFLDEPTSGLDSQSSWAICAFLRKLADSGQAILCTIHQPSAVLFQAFDRLLFLAKGGKTVYFGNIGDNSRTLLDYFEDNGGRKCGDDENPAEYMLEIVNQGQNNKGEDWHQVWHASPQREAVMQEMETLHREKQQEPRAEGKTVKHTEFAMPLATQIQVVTHRIFQQYWRMPSYIFAKFALGIFAGLFIGFTFFDAPPTMGGTQNVIFNTFMLTTIFSSIVQQI
;
A
#
# COMPACT_ATOMS: atom_id res chain seq x y z
N LEU A 1 -8.63 -4.00 -12.86
CA LEU A 1 -7.74 -2.90 -12.43
C LEU A 1 -7.13 -3.29 -11.09
N LEU A 2 -5.79 -3.33 -11.02
CA LEU A 2 -5.02 -3.65 -9.84
C LEU A 2 -4.15 -2.45 -9.47
N PHE A 3 -4.16 -2.05 -8.20
CA PHE A 3 -3.31 -0.98 -7.67
C PHE A 3 -2.24 -1.60 -6.77
N LEU A 4 -0.97 -1.25 -6.98
CA LEU A 4 0.12 -1.68 -6.10
C LEU A 4 0.92 -0.47 -5.63
N ASP A 5 1.19 -0.41 -4.33
CA ASP A 5 2.05 0.62 -3.76
C ASP A 5 3.44 0.04 -3.52
N GLU A 6 4.45 0.58 -4.23
CA GLU A 6 5.86 0.18 -4.16
C GLU A 6 6.13 -1.34 -4.10
N PRO A 7 5.65 -2.14 -5.08
CA PRO A 7 5.69 -3.61 -5.00
C PRO A 7 7.11 -4.22 -5.00
N THR A 8 8.13 -3.43 -5.32
CA THR A 8 9.54 -3.84 -5.35
C THR A 8 10.34 -3.34 -4.14
N SER A 9 9.72 -2.58 -3.23
CA SER A 9 10.41 -1.99 -2.08
C SER A 9 10.82 -3.07 -1.08
N GLY A 10 12.09 -3.02 -0.63
CA GLY A 10 12.66 -3.99 0.31
C GLY A 10 13.02 -5.35 -0.28
N LEU A 11 12.97 -5.52 -1.60
CA LEU A 11 13.37 -6.75 -2.29
C LEU A 11 14.77 -6.63 -2.89
N ASP A 12 15.43 -7.78 -3.02
CA ASP A 12 16.63 -7.90 -3.84
C ASP A 12 16.29 -7.78 -5.34
N SER A 13 17.32 -7.63 -6.18
CA SER A 13 17.15 -7.40 -7.62
C SER A 13 16.48 -8.57 -8.36
N GLN A 14 16.74 -9.82 -7.94
CA GLN A 14 16.14 -11.01 -8.56
C GLN A 14 14.66 -11.13 -8.20
N SER A 15 14.33 -10.95 -6.92
CA SER A 15 12.94 -10.97 -6.46
C SER A 15 12.11 -9.84 -7.09
N SER A 16 12.68 -8.64 -7.19
CA SER A 16 12.03 -7.50 -7.85
C SER A 16 11.72 -7.79 -9.33
N TRP A 17 12.67 -8.40 -10.04
CA TRP A 17 12.47 -8.84 -11.43
C TRP A 17 11.36 -9.88 -11.55
N ALA A 18 11.32 -10.86 -10.66
CA ALA A 18 10.27 -11.88 -10.65
C ALA A 18 8.87 -11.27 -10.46
N ILE A 19 8.74 -10.28 -9.57
CA ILE A 19 7.48 -9.54 -9.37
C ILE A 19 7.09 -8.77 -10.64
N CYS A 20 8.00 -8.00 -11.23
CA CYS A 20 7.69 -7.26 -12.45
C CYS A 20 7.34 -8.17 -13.62
N ALA A 21 8.05 -9.30 -13.80
CA ALA A 21 7.71 -10.29 -14.81
C ALA A 21 6.32 -10.92 -14.58
N PHE A 22 5.92 -11.11 -13.32
CA PHE A 22 4.58 -11.58 -12.99
C PHE A 22 3.51 -10.51 -13.28
N LEU A 23 3.75 -9.25 -12.92
CA LEU A 23 2.86 -8.13 -13.25
C LEU A 23 2.71 -7.97 -14.77
N ARG A 24 3.80 -8.10 -15.53
CA ARG A 24 3.77 -8.09 -17.01
C ARG A 24 2.85 -9.17 -17.56
N LYS A 25 2.97 -10.41 -17.08
CA LYS A 25 2.09 -11.52 -17.50
C LYS A 25 0.61 -11.25 -17.19
N LEU A 26 0.32 -10.63 -16.05
CA LEU A 26 -1.05 -10.24 -15.71
C LEU A 26 -1.56 -9.13 -16.66
N ALA A 27 -0.72 -8.14 -16.97
CA ALA A 27 -1.04 -7.09 -17.93
C ALA A 27 -1.32 -7.67 -19.33
N ASP A 28 -0.46 -8.58 -19.80
CA ASP A 28 -0.63 -9.29 -21.09
C ASP A 28 -1.91 -10.14 -21.12
N SER A 29 -2.41 -10.56 -19.95
CA SER A 29 -3.68 -11.29 -19.81
C SER A 29 -4.91 -10.36 -19.76
N GLY A 30 -4.74 -9.05 -19.98
CA GLY A 30 -5.81 -8.05 -20.00
C GLY A 30 -6.13 -7.38 -18.66
N GLN A 31 -5.32 -7.62 -17.62
CA GLN A 31 -5.49 -6.92 -16.34
C GLN A 31 -4.80 -5.54 -16.40
N ALA A 32 -5.56 -4.46 -16.27
CA ALA A 32 -4.97 -3.13 -16.07
C ALA A 32 -4.27 -3.06 -14.70
N ILE A 33 -3.01 -2.62 -14.68
CA ILE A 33 -2.17 -2.50 -13.47
C ILE A 33 -1.67 -1.06 -13.36
N LEU A 34 -1.85 -0.45 -12.19
CA LEU A 34 -1.25 0.81 -11.80
C LEU A 34 -0.36 0.56 -10.59
N CYS A 35 0.90 0.97 -10.65
CA CYS A 35 1.78 0.90 -9.51
C CYS A 35 2.68 2.11 -9.35
N THR A 36 3.05 2.40 -8.11
CA THR A 36 4.09 3.37 -7.76
C THR A 36 5.43 2.65 -7.66
N ILE A 37 6.50 3.26 -8.18
CA ILE A 37 7.86 2.74 -8.07
C ILE A 37 8.76 3.86 -7.61
N HIS A 38 9.44 3.66 -6.48
CA HIS A 38 10.28 4.69 -5.88
C HIS A 38 11.59 4.89 -6.66
N GLN A 39 12.26 3.81 -7.08
CA GLN A 39 13.52 3.83 -7.85
C GLN A 39 13.64 2.55 -8.70
N PRO A 40 13.20 2.55 -9.97
CA PRO A 40 13.35 1.38 -10.82
C PRO A 40 14.77 1.24 -11.32
N SER A 41 15.29 0.01 -11.36
CA SER A 41 16.46 -0.29 -12.17
C SER A 41 16.13 -0.15 -13.66
N ALA A 42 17.14 0.11 -14.50
CA ALA A 42 16.95 0.26 -15.95
C ALA A 42 16.17 -0.91 -16.57
N VAL A 43 16.45 -2.14 -16.12
CA VAL A 43 15.80 -3.36 -16.62
C VAL A 43 14.32 -3.38 -16.24
N LEU A 44 13.98 -3.00 -15.00
CA LEU A 44 12.58 -2.94 -14.55
C LEU A 44 11.83 -1.82 -15.26
N PHE A 45 12.50 -0.70 -15.55
CA PHE A 45 11.90 0.46 -16.19
C PHE A 45 11.35 0.14 -17.60
N GLN A 46 12.05 -0.70 -18.37
CA GLN A 46 11.60 -1.16 -19.69
C GLN A 46 10.39 -2.09 -19.66
N ALA A 47 10.03 -2.65 -18.49
CA ALA A 47 8.88 -3.56 -18.39
C ALA A 47 7.52 -2.83 -18.37
N PHE A 48 7.54 -1.50 -18.19
CA PHE A 48 6.35 -0.67 -18.08
C PHE A 48 5.96 -0.05 -19.43
N ASP A 49 4.67 -0.04 -19.74
CA ASP A 49 4.17 0.52 -21.00
C ASP A 49 4.12 2.06 -20.96
N ARG A 50 3.55 2.60 -19.87
CA ARG A 50 3.29 4.03 -19.65
C ARG A 50 3.87 4.49 -18.32
N LEU A 51 4.37 5.71 -18.31
CA LEU A 51 4.89 6.39 -17.13
C LEU A 51 4.06 7.64 -16.85
N LEU A 52 3.58 7.78 -15.62
CA LEU A 52 3.14 9.06 -15.04
C LEU A 52 4.24 9.54 -14.09
N PHE A 53 4.94 10.59 -14.47
CA PHE A 53 6.02 11.14 -13.68
C PHE A 53 5.58 12.45 -13.02
N LEU A 54 5.77 12.50 -11.70
CA LEU A 54 5.36 13.61 -10.85
C LEU A 54 6.59 14.22 -10.16
N ALA A 55 6.71 15.54 -10.25
CA ALA A 55 7.65 16.33 -9.47
C ALA A 55 7.09 16.67 -8.08
N LYS A 56 7.94 17.27 -7.26
CA LYS A 56 7.60 17.74 -5.91
C LYS A 56 6.31 18.58 -5.90
N GLY A 57 5.41 18.26 -4.97
CA GLY A 57 4.10 18.89 -4.88
C GLY A 57 3.03 18.28 -5.80
N GLY A 58 3.27 17.09 -6.34
CA GLY A 58 2.29 16.37 -7.16
C GLY A 58 2.12 16.95 -8.57
N LYS A 59 3.10 17.74 -9.03
CA LYS A 59 3.06 18.38 -10.35
C LYS A 59 3.45 17.40 -11.44
N THR A 60 2.59 17.19 -12.42
CA THR A 60 2.92 16.34 -13.57
C THR A 60 3.98 16.99 -14.45
N VAL A 61 5.02 16.22 -14.78
CA VAL A 61 6.14 16.63 -15.64
C VAL A 61 6.23 15.78 -16.91
N TYR A 62 5.65 14.57 -16.87
CA TYR A 62 5.51 13.70 -18.03
C TYR A 62 4.38 12.71 -17.82
N PHE A 63 3.59 12.45 -18.86
CA PHE A 63 2.68 11.32 -18.90
C PHE A 63 2.59 10.73 -20.31
N GLY A 64 3.06 9.50 -20.50
CA GLY A 64 3.13 8.93 -21.84
C GLY A 64 3.76 7.55 -21.87
N ASN A 65 3.91 7.01 -23.08
CA ASN A 65 4.59 5.73 -23.30
C ASN A 65 6.09 5.88 -23.07
N ILE A 66 6.71 4.91 -22.39
CA ILE A 66 8.16 4.91 -22.20
C ILE A 66 8.87 4.73 -23.56
N GLY A 67 8.31 3.86 -24.41
CA GLY A 67 8.85 3.53 -25.73
C GLY A 67 10.02 2.54 -25.65
N ASP A 68 10.39 1.99 -26.81
CA ASP A 68 11.50 1.03 -26.89
C ASP A 68 12.80 1.66 -26.39
N ASN A 69 13.47 1.00 -25.45
CA ASN A 69 14.68 1.50 -24.79
C ASN A 69 14.51 2.91 -24.21
N SER A 70 13.30 3.25 -23.75
CA SER A 70 12.94 4.57 -23.20
C SER A 70 13.11 5.75 -24.17
N ARG A 71 13.22 5.52 -25.48
CA ARG A 71 13.51 6.61 -26.43
C ARG A 71 12.43 7.69 -26.46
N THR A 72 11.15 7.32 -26.45
CA THR A 72 10.05 8.30 -26.44
C THR A 72 10.09 9.23 -25.22
N LEU A 73 10.48 8.71 -24.06
CA LEU A 73 10.69 9.50 -22.84
C LEU A 73 11.92 10.40 -22.95
N LEU A 74 13.05 9.83 -23.40
CA LEU A 74 14.32 10.55 -23.51
C LEU A 74 14.21 11.69 -24.53
N ASP A 75 13.64 11.44 -25.70
CA ASP A 75 13.43 12.43 -26.76
C ASP A 75 12.59 13.61 -26.22
N TYR A 76 11.55 13.33 -25.42
CA TYR A 76 10.77 14.39 -24.78
C TYR A 76 11.63 15.29 -23.87
N PHE A 77 12.46 14.71 -23.00
CA PHE A 77 13.30 15.53 -22.13
C PHE A 77 14.38 16.27 -22.91
N GLU A 78 15.02 15.63 -23.90
CA GLU A 78 16.06 16.23 -24.74
C GLU A 78 15.51 17.40 -25.59
N ASP A 79 14.37 17.21 -26.29
CA ASP A 79 13.73 18.24 -27.11
C ASP A 79 13.29 19.46 -26.30
N ASN A 80 12.90 19.24 -25.05
CA ASN A 80 12.46 20.29 -24.13
C ASN A 80 13.61 20.91 -23.33
N GLY A 81 14.87 20.67 -23.71
CA GLY A 81 16.04 21.33 -23.13
C GLY A 81 16.66 20.61 -21.93
N GLY A 82 16.41 19.33 -21.77
CA GLY A 82 17.17 18.43 -20.90
C GLY A 82 18.57 18.16 -21.48
N ARG A 83 19.49 17.69 -20.63
CA ARG A 83 20.80 17.19 -21.12
C ARG A 83 20.59 15.90 -21.90
N LYS A 84 21.51 15.52 -22.79
CA LYS A 84 21.44 14.20 -23.42
C LYS A 84 21.70 13.09 -22.41
N CYS A 85 20.92 12.02 -22.50
CA CYS A 85 21.16 10.81 -21.71
C CYS A 85 22.38 10.07 -22.29
N GLY A 86 23.30 9.61 -21.44
CA GLY A 86 24.40 8.77 -21.90
C GLY A 86 23.91 7.42 -22.42
N ASP A 87 24.64 6.79 -23.34
CA ASP A 87 24.25 5.47 -23.90
C ASP A 87 24.26 4.36 -22.83
N ASP A 88 25.15 4.46 -21.83
CA ASP A 88 25.25 3.52 -20.70
C ASP A 88 24.50 3.99 -19.45
N GLU A 89 23.80 5.12 -19.53
CA GLU A 89 23.12 5.73 -18.40
C GLU A 89 21.72 5.13 -18.20
N ASN A 90 21.31 4.91 -16.96
CA ASN A 90 19.97 4.43 -16.63
C ASN A 90 18.92 5.54 -16.90
N PRO A 91 17.97 5.37 -17.85
CA PRO A 91 16.96 6.39 -18.15
C PRO A 91 16.12 6.81 -16.94
N ALA A 92 15.89 5.88 -16.00
CA ALA A 92 15.14 6.15 -14.78
C ALA A 92 15.90 7.05 -13.80
N GLU A 93 17.22 6.93 -13.71
CA GLU A 93 18.06 7.80 -12.89
C GLU A 93 18.21 9.17 -13.54
N TYR A 94 18.45 9.18 -14.85
CA TYR A 94 18.50 10.39 -15.67
C TYR A 94 17.24 11.28 -15.49
N MET A 95 16.04 10.71 -15.60
CA MET A 95 14.80 11.49 -15.46
C MET A 95 14.63 12.05 -14.05
N LEU A 96 15.02 11.27 -13.02
CA LEU A 96 14.97 11.71 -11.63
C LEU A 96 15.94 12.86 -11.38
N GLU A 97 17.15 12.77 -11.93
CA GLU A 97 18.15 13.84 -11.84
C GLU A 97 17.65 15.13 -12.49
N ILE A 98 17.13 15.05 -13.72
CA ILE A 98 16.64 16.21 -14.47
C ILE A 98 15.51 16.93 -13.74
N VAL A 99 14.55 16.18 -13.19
CA VAL A 99 13.43 16.78 -12.48
C VAL A 99 13.82 17.27 -11.09
N ASN A 100 14.80 16.65 -10.44
CA ASN A 100 15.37 17.14 -9.18
C ASN A 100 16.14 18.44 -9.33
N GLN A 101 16.72 18.72 -10.51
CA GLN A 101 17.28 20.04 -10.83
C GLN A 101 16.20 21.14 -10.93
N GLY A 102 14.94 20.75 -11.11
CA GLY A 102 13.75 21.61 -11.07
C GLY A 102 13.49 22.41 -12.34
N GLN A 103 14.54 22.86 -13.03
CA GLN A 103 14.47 23.62 -14.27
C GLN A 103 15.22 22.92 -15.41
N ASN A 104 14.79 23.16 -16.65
CA ASN A 104 15.54 22.75 -17.83
C ASN A 104 16.76 23.67 -18.07
N ASN A 105 17.58 23.36 -19.08
CA ASN A 105 18.75 24.20 -19.44
C ASN A 105 18.36 25.61 -19.93
N LYS A 106 17.08 25.87 -20.19
CA LYS A 106 16.53 27.19 -20.58
C LYS A 106 15.99 27.98 -19.38
N GLY A 107 16.01 27.42 -18.17
CA GLY A 107 15.48 28.04 -16.95
C GLY A 107 13.96 27.89 -16.74
N GLU A 108 13.31 27.03 -17.51
CA GLU A 108 11.86 26.77 -17.44
C GLU A 108 11.56 25.64 -16.45
N ASP A 109 10.46 25.77 -15.70
CA ASP A 109 9.98 24.72 -14.78
C ASP A 109 9.36 23.56 -15.58
N TRP A 110 9.76 22.33 -15.27
CA TRP A 110 9.33 21.12 -16.00
C TRP A 110 7.81 20.92 -16.02
N HIS A 111 7.08 21.42 -15.02
CA HIS A 111 5.63 21.38 -15.03
C HIS A 111 5.06 22.31 -16.10
N GLN A 112 5.61 23.51 -16.24
CA GLN A 112 5.16 24.47 -17.26
C GLN A 112 5.46 23.95 -18.67
N VAL A 113 6.64 23.35 -18.85
CA VAL A 113 7.04 22.67 -20.09
C VAL A 113 6.02 21.59 -20.45
N TRP A 114 5.69 20.69 -19.52
CA TRP A 114 4.64 19.68 -19.74
C TRP A 114 3.29 20.31 -20.11
N HIS A 115 2.91 21.37 -19.40
CA HIS A 115 1.64 22.06 -19.62
C HIS A 115 1.50 22.67 -21.02
N ALA A 116 2.60 23.14 -21.61
CA ALA A 116 2.66 23.70 -22.95
C ALA A 116 3.01 22.66 -24.05
N SER A 117 3.26 21.42 -23.66
CA SER A 117 3.74 20.38 -24.58
C SER A 117 2.62 19.81 -25.47
N PRO A 118 2.92 19.45 -26.74
CA PRO A 118 1.96 18.77 -27.60
C PRO A 118 1.60 17.37 -27.08
N GLN A 119 2.48 16.73 -26.30
CA GLN A 119 2.23 15.43 -25.66
C GLN A 119 1.05 15.50 -24.69
N ARG A 120 0.95 16.59 -23.91
CA ARG A 120 -0.20 16.81 -23.02
C ARG A 120 -1.49 17.00 -23.81
N GLU A 121 -1.46 17.74 -24.91
CA GLU A 121 -2.64 17.92 -25.76
C GLU A 121 -3.14 16.58 -26.32
N ALA A 122 -2.23 15.71 -26.77
CA ALA A 122 -2.56 14.37 -27.26
C ALA A 122 -3.21 13.51 -26.16
N VAL A 123 -2.70 13.54 -24.92
CA VAL A 123 -3.30 12.84 -23.77
C VAL A 123 -4.70 13.37 -23.47
N MET A 124 -4.90 14.69 -23.51
CA MET A 124 -6.21 15.28 -23.25
C MET A 124 -7.23 14.87 -24.31
N GLN A 125 -6.82 14.83 -25.59
CA GLN A 125 -7.65 14.35 -26.70
C GLN A 125 -7.98 12.85 -26.57
N GLU A 126 -7.02 12.01 -26.16
CA GLU A 126 -7.24 10.59 -25.85
C GLU A 126 -8.31 10.45 -24.75
N MET A 127 -8.18 11.22 -23.67
CA MET A 127 -9.12 11.19 -22.55
C MET A 127 -10.54 11.63 -22.96
N GLU A 128 -10.68 12.69 -23.77
CA GLU A 128 -11.97 13.13 -24.30
C GLU A 128 -12.61 12.08 -25.21
N THR A 129 -11.80 11.40 -26.03
CA THR A 129 -12.26 10.33 -26.91
C THR A 129 -12.80 9.15 -26.10
N LEU A 130 -12.04 8.69 -25.09
CA LEU A 130 -12.47 7.61 -24.18
C LEU A 130 -13.74 7.97 -23.41
N HIS A 131 -13.88 9.22 -22.95
CA HIS A 131 -15.10 9.69 -22.30
C HIS A 131 -16.31 9.65 -23.23
N ARG A 132 -16.15 10.08 -24.50
CA ARG A 132 -17.22 10.05 -25.49
C ARG A 132 -17.63 8.62 -25.84
N GLU A 133 -16.67 7.73 -26.05
CA GLU A 133 -16.93 6.30 -26.34
C GLU A 133 -17.71 5.64 -25.20
N LYS A 134 -17.28 5.85 -23.95
CA LYS A 134 -17.95 5.30 -22.77
C LYS A 134 -19.37 5.84 -22.55
N GLN A 135 -19.65 7.06 -22.99
CA GLN A 135 -21.02 7.62 -22.96
C GLN A 135 -21.93 7.01 -24.05
N GLN A 136 -21.35 6.57 -25.17
CA GLN A 136 -22.05 5.98 -26.29
C GLN A 136 -22.26 4.46 -26.15
N GLU A 137 -21.48 3.79 -25.29
CA GLU A 137 -21.72 2.39 -24.96
C GLU A 137 -23.11 2.22 -24.35
N PRO A 138 -24.01 1.43 -24.98
CA PRO A 138 -25.29 1.11 -24.38
C PRO A 138 -25.01 0.41 -23.06
N ARG A 139 -25.49 1.00 -21.96
CA ARG A 139 -25.33 0.50 -20.60
C ARG A 139 -25.69 -0.98 -20.59
N ALA A 140 -24.68 -1.85 -20.61
CA ALA A 140 -24.92 -3.28 -20.76
C ALA A 140 -25.82 -3.75 -19.62
N GLU A 141 -27.08 -4.07 -19.92
CA GLU A 141 -28.03 -4.68 -18.98
C GLU A 141 -27.65 -6.14 -18.65
N GLY A 142 -26.48 -6.61 -19.08
CA GLY A 142 -25.95 -7.94 -18.82
C GLY A 142 -24.98 -7.96 -17.64
N LYS A 143 -25.44 -8.44 -16.48
CA LYS A 143 -24.67 -8.62 -15.25
C LYS A 143 -23.99 -7.34 -14.77
N THR A 144 -24.78 -6.43 -14.21
CA THR A 144 -24.29 -5.65 -13.07
C THR A 144 -23.85 -6.68 -12.02
N VAL A 145 -22.55 -7.02 -12.01
CA VAL A 145 -21.88 -7.38 -10.77
C VAL A 145 -22.24 -6.19 -9.89
N LYS A 146 -23.22 -6.36 -9.01
CA LYS A 146 -23.50 -5.36 -8.00
C LYS A 146 -22.17 -5.22 -7.28
N HIS A 147 -21.44 -4.15 -7.56
CA HIS A 147 -20.36 -3.70 -6.72
C HIS A 147 -21.04 -3.26 -5.43
N THR A 148 -21.47 -4.23 -4.64
CA THR A 148 -21.74 -4.03 -3.24
C THR A 148 -20.42 -3.57 -2.64
N GLU A 149 -20.48 -2.63 -1.70
CA GLU A 149 -19.30 -2.14 -0.98
C GLU A 149 -18.41 -3.28 -0.47
N PHE A 150 -19.04 -4.43 -0.15
CA PHE A 150 -18.38 -5.65 0.27
C PHE A 150 -18.68 -6.82 -0.66
N ALA A 151 -17.67 -7.67 -0.88
CA ALA A 151 -17.80 -8.90 -1.66
C ALA A 151 -18.66 -9.98 -0.97
N MET A 152 -18.82 -9.91 0.36
CA MET A 152 -19.51 -10.93 1.18
C MET A 152 -20.35 -10.31 2.30
N PRO A 153 -21.40 -11.00 2.80
CA PRO A 153 -22.20 -10.54 3.94
C PRO A 153 -21.40 -10.45 5.25
N LEU A 154 -21.77 -9.51 6.12
CA LEU A 154 -21.11 -9.27 7.41
C LEU A 154 -20.98 -10.53 8.28
N ALA A 155 -22.04 -11.35 8.36
CA ALA A 155 -22.05 -12.56 9.18
C ALA A 155 -20.94 -13.55 8.76
N THR A 156 -20.71 -13.69 7.45
CA THR A 156 -19.64 -14.53 6.93
C THR A 156 -18.27 -13.93 7.22
N GLN A 157 -18.11 -12.62 7.08
CA GLN A 157 -16.86 -11.95 7.44
C GLN A 157 -16.51 -12.15 8.92
N ILE A 158 -17.49 -12.00 9.82
CA ILE A 158 -17.31 -12.23 11.26
C ILE A 158 -16.86 -13.67 11.50
N GLN A 159 -17.57 -14.66 10.96
CA GLN A 159 -17.20 -16.07 11.14
C GLN A 159 -15.77 -16.37 10.67
N VAL A 160 -15.39 -15.88 9.49
CA VAL A 160 -14.06 -16.13 8.90
C VAL A 160 -12.96 -15.44 9.70
N VAL A 161 -13.16 -14.17 10.08
CA VAL A 161 -12.18 -13.40 10.87
C VAL A 161 -12.03 -14.00 12.27
N THR A 162 -13.13 -14.38 12.93
CA THR A 162 -13.09 -15.06 14.23
C THR A 162 -12.31 -16.36 14.14
N HIS A 163 -12.60 -17.21 13.16
CA HIS A 163 -11.86 -18.46 12.96
C HIS A 163 -10.37 -18.21 12.70
N ARG A 164 -10.02 -17.22 11.86
CA ARG A 164 -8.63 -16.83 11.58
C ARG A 164 -7.89 -16.38 12.85
N ILE A 165 -8.54 -15.58 13.71
CA ILE A 165 -7.96 -15.13 14.98
C ILE A 165 -7.70 -16.33 15.92
N PHE A 166 -8.67 -17.25 16.05
CA PHE A 166 -8.47 -18.46 16.86
C PHE A 166 -7.33 -19.34 16.33
N GLN A 167 -7.19 -19.47 15.01
CA GLN A 167 -6.06 -20.17 14.41
C GLN A 167 -4.72 -19.48 14.71
N GLN A 168 -4.68 -18.15 14.65
CA GLN A 168 -3.48 -17.37 15.00
C GLN A 168 -3.11 -17.57 16.47
N TYR A 169 -4.08 -17.53 17.37
CA TYR A 169 -3.89 -17.82 18.79
C TYR A 169 -3.35 -19.25 19.00
N TRP A 170 -3.97 -20.26 18.40
CA TRP A 170 -3.49 -21.64 18.50
C TRP A 170 -2.05 -21.83 18.01
N ARG A 171 -1.62 -21.06 17.00
CA ARG A 171 -0.23 -21.06 16.48
C ARG A 171 0.76 -20.27 17.33
N MET A 172 0.31 -19.49 18.31
CA MET A 172 1.14 -18.72 19.25
C MET A 172 0.95 -19.20 20.71
N PRO A 173 1.31 -20.46 21.02
CA PRO A 173 1.04 -21.04 22.34
C PRO A 173 1.76 -20.31 23.48
N SER A 174 2.95 -19.75 23.22
CA SER A 174 3.72 -19.00 24.21
C SER A 174 2.97 -17.76 24.72
N TYR A 175 2.32 -17.03 23.82
CA TYR A 175 1.54 -15.84 24.16
C TYR A 175 0.34 -16.19 25.04
N ILE A 176 -0.42 -17.23 24.66
CA ILE A 176 -1.57 -17.71 25.43
C ILE A 176 -1.14 -18.24 26.81
N PHE A 177 -0.09 -19.06 26.84
CA PHE A 177 0.40 -19.65 28.07
C PHE A 177 0.90 -18.58 29.05
N ALA A 178 1.61 -17.56 28.56
CA ALA A 178 2.06 -16.44 29.40
C ALA A 178 0.87 -15.70 30.04
N LYS A 179 -0.25 -15.52 29.31
CA LYS A 179 -1.46 -14.90 29.86
C LYS A 179 -2.16 -15.78 30.90
N PHE A 180 -2.30 -17.07 30.63
CA PHE A 180 -2.85 -18.02 31.62
C PHE A 180 -1.98 -18.07 32.88
N ALA A 181 -0.66 -18.16 32.72
CA ALA A 181 0.28 -18.13 33.82
C ALA A 181 0.15 -16.83 34.62
N LEU A 182 0.11 -15.68 33.96
CA LEU A 182 -0.09 -14.37 34.61
C LEU A 182 -1.40 -14.34 35.41
N GLY A 183 -2.50 -14.80 34.82
CA GLY A 183 -3.80 -14.85 35.51
C GLY A 183 -3.79 -15.78 36.73
N ILE A 184 -3.19 -16.96 36.61
CA ILE A 184 -3.04 -17.92 37.71
C ILE A 184 -2.17 -17.34 38.82
N PHE A 185 -0.97 -16.86 38.50
CA PHE A 185 -0.04 -16.33 39.50
C PHE A 185 -0.58 -15.10 40.19
N ALA A 186 -1.20 -14.18 39.46
CA ALA A 186 -1.76 -12.97 40.06
C ALA A 186 -3.00 -13.28 40.91
N GLY A 187 -3.87 -14.21 40.48
CA GLY A 187 -5.00 -14.69 41.28
C GLY A 187 -4.55 -15.36 42.57
N LEU A 188 -3.55 -16.25 42.51
CA LEU A 188 -2.96 -16.86 43.70
C LEU A 188 -2.32 -15.81 44.61
N PHE A 189 -1.56 -14.86 44.05
CA PHE A 189 -0.91 -13.81 44.81
C PHE A 189 -1.92 -12.96 45.60
N ILE A 190 -3.00 -12.49 44.95
CA ILE A 190 -4.05 -11.72 45.63
C ILE A 190 -4.76 -12.59 46.68
N GLY A 191 -5.11 -13.83 46.33
CA GLY A 191 -5.81 -14.75 47.23
C GLY A 191 -5.02 -15.06 48.50
N PHE A 192 -3.71 -15.28 48.38
CA PHE A 192 -2.83 -15.52 49.52
C PHE A 192 -2.54 -14.25 50.33
N THR A 193 -2.50 -13.08 49.70
CA THR A 193 -2.27 -11.80 50.40
C THR A 193 -3.35 -11.50 51.43
N PHE A 194 -4.60 -11.89 51.17
CA PHE A 194 -5.75 -11.67 52.06
C PHE A 194 -6.32 -12.99 52.61
N PHE A 195 -5.48 -14.02 52.73
CA PHE A 195 -5.89 -15.32 53.24
C PHE A 195 -6.37 -15.23 54.69
N ASP A 196 -7.46 -15.95 54.99
CA ASP A 196 -8.05 -16.06 56.34
C ASP A 196 -8.27 -14.71 57.05
N ALA A 197 -8.88 -13.76 56.35
CA ALA A 197 -9.17 -12.44 56.92
C ALA A 197 -10.11 -12.56 58.15
N PRO A 198 -9.73 -12.01 59.32
CA PRO A 198 -10.51 -12.17 60.55
C PRO A 198 -11.85 -11.42 60.46
N PRO A 199 -12.92 -11.88 61.14
CA PRO A 199 -14.25 -11.26 61.11
C PRO A 199 -14.30 -9.97 61.94
N THR A 200 -13.51 -8.98 61.53
CA THR A 200 -13.37 -7.63 62.10
C THR A 200 -13.67 -6.61 61.01
N MET A 201 -13.95 -5.35 61.37
CA MET A 201 -14.18 -4.31 60.35
C MET A 201 -13.01 -4.17 59.37
N GLY A 202 -11.77 -4.33 59.84
CA GLY A 202 -10.58 -4.35 58.98
C GLY A 202 -10.51 -5.57 58.06
N GLY A 203 -10.92 -6.75 58.53
CA GLY A 203 -10.99 -7.95 57.69
C GLY A 203 -12.05 -7.86 56.60
N THR A 204 -13.21 -7.28 56.89
CA THR A 204 -14.23 -7.00 55.87
C THR A 204 -13.70 -6.06 54.79
N GLN A 205 -12.96 -5.02 55.17
CA GLN A 205 -12.33 -4.10 54.21
C GLN A 205 -11.30 -4.82 53.32
N ASN A 206 -10.50 -5.73 53.88
CA ASN A 206 -9.54 -6.55 53.14
C ASN A 206 -10.24 -7.47 52.11
N VAL A 207 -11.39 -8.05 52.44
CA VAL A 207 -12.17 -8.90 51.52
C VAL A 207 -12.75 -8.08 50.35
N ILE A 208 -13.23 -6.86 50.62
CA ILE A 208 -13.71 -5.95 49.58
C ILE A 208 -12.55 -5.57 48.64
N PHE A 209 -11.38 -5.24 49.19
CA PHE A 209 -10.20 -4.88 48.40
C PHE A 209 -9.68 -6.05 47.55
N ASN A 210 -9.68 -7.28 48.07
CA ASN A 210 -9.38 -8.50 47.33
C ASN A 210 -10.30 -8.66 46.08
N THR A 211 -11.61 -8.53 46.28
CA THR A 211 -12.60 -8.63 45.20
C THR A 211 -12.39 -7.57 44.11
N PHE A 212 -12.08 -6.34 44.53
CA PHE A 212 -11.75 -5.23 43.62
C PHE A 212 -10.47 -5.51 42.80
N MET A 213 -9.41 -6.00 43.45
CA MET A 213 -8.15 -6.31 42.78
C MET A 213 -8.31 -7.43 41.75
N LEU A 214 -9.04 -8.51 42.07
CA LEU A 214 -9.33 -9.59 41.11
C LEU A 214 -10.09 -9.09 39.87
N THR A 215 -11.09 -8.22 40.06
CA THR A 215 -11.88 -7.66 38.95
C THR A 215 -11.02 -6.77 38.05
N THR A 216 -10.08 -6.02 38.63
CA THR A 216 -9.20 -5.12 37.88
C THR A 216 -8.22 -5.90 37.00
N ILE A 217 -7.66 -7.01 37.50
CA ILE A 217 -6.77 -7.87 36.71
C ILE A 217 -7.45 -8.42 35.47
N PHE A 218 -8.70 -8.88 35.59
CA PHE A 218 -9.45 -9.38 34.44
C PHE A 218 -9.57 -8.32 33.34
N SER A 219 -9.92 -7.08 33.72
CA SER A 219 -9.99 -5.95 32.79
C SER A 219 -8.63 -5.67 32.12
N SER A 220 -7.54 -5.66 32.89
CA SER A 220 -6.19 -5.46 32.36
C SER A 220 -5.74 -6.56 31.41
N ILE A 221 -6.10 -7.82 31.65
CA ILE A 221 -5.75 -8.93 30.75
C ILE A 221 -6.52 -8.81 29.43
N VAL A 222 -7.81 -8.46 29.47
CA VAL A 222 -8.64 -8.28 28.27
C VAL A 222 -8.12 -7.14 27.39
N GLN A 223 -7.67 -6.02 27.99
CA GLN A 223 -7.11 -4.89 27.25
C GLN A 223 -5.77 -5.18 26.55
N GLN A 224 -5.08 -6.27 26.93
CA GLN A 224 -3.81 -6.65 26.33
C GLN A 224 -3.94 -7.66 25.18
N ILE A 225 -5.18 -8.09 24.86
CA ILE A 225 -5.54 -8.99 23.75
C ILE A 225 -5.92 -8.14 22.53
#